data_AF-A0A9E4H5K5-F1
#
_entry.id   AF-A0A9E4H5K5-F1
#
_cell.length_a   1.000
_cell.length_b   1.000
_cell.length_c   1.000
_cell.angle_alpha   90.00
_cell.angle_beta   90.00
_cell.angle_gamma   90.00
#
_symmetry.space_group_name_H-M   'P 1'
#
loop_
_entity.id
_entity.type
_entity.pdbx_description
1 polymer ?
#
loop_
_entity_poly.entity_id
_entity_poly.type
_entity_poly.pdbx_seq_one_letter_code
_entity_poly.pdbx_strand_id
1 'polypeptide(L)'
;MKVLLAHLRNYIAEYFRWSIYLFTALWPVVIFSINYSLDFEDGLVDTLPTYGQRLVSFILFHFIPFAVPAAFIAYHTNSKLFSSREFWAKILLVFFMLAAYRSLRLYDFFCWSSMINGCLYWFRVFSRYIGLLMFLLPLLVFYRTDKKYLKSFYGMDLHFSSIRSYFPLLGIMAVIIFIAALVSDDLQSYYPVYNRSGGPNYAVNNNIPQWKTVLLFESSYLFNFLSTEFFFRGFFILALGRLFGPHIVLPVACVYASIHFGKPFPEALSSISGGYILGVLTLKTENIWGGFFLHAGSAFFMELFA
;
A
#
# COMPACT_ATOMS: atom_id res chain seq x y z
N MET A 1 12.05 -10.95 -16.59
CA MET A 1 11.49 -12.12 -15.86
C MET A 1 12.55 -13.05 -15.25
N LYS A 2 13.48 -13.68 -16.01
CA LYS A 2 14.48 -14.63 -15.45
C LYS A 2 15.26 -14.09 -14.23
N VAL A 3 15.70 -12.83 -14.30
CA VAL A 3 16.42 -12.16 -13.20
C VAL A 3 15.54 -12.01 -11.94
N LEU A 4 14.27 -11.61 -12.10
CA LEU A 4 13.33 -11.46 -10.98
C LEU A 4 13.05 -12.81 -10.30
N LEU A 5 12.85 -13.86 -11.10
CA LEU A 5 12.66 -15.22 -10.59
C LEU A 5 13.91 -15.71 -9.85
N ALA A 6 15.11 -15.39 -10.34
CA ALA A 6 16.36 -15.70 -9.65
C ALA A 6 16.46 -14.98 -8.30
N HIS A 7 16.08 -13.70 -8.22
CA HIS A 7 16.04 -12.96 -6.94
C HIS A 7 15.10 -13.61 -5.93
N LEU A 8 13.88 -13.97 -6.35
CA LEU A 8 12.90 -14.64 -5.49
C LEU A 8 13.40 -16.01 -5.03
N ARG A 9 13.91 -16.84 -5.96
CA ARG A 9 14.45 -18.16 -5.65
C ARG A 9 15.61 -18.07 -4.66
N ASN A 10 16.55 -17.16 -4.89
CA ASN A 10 17.71 -17.00 -4.03
C ASN A 10 17.31 -16.47 -2.65
N TYR A 11 16.36 -15.53 -2.56
CA TYR A 11 15.83 -15.05 -1.28
C TYR A 11 15.17 -16.18 -0.48
N ILE A 12 14.33 -17.00 -1.11
CA ILE A 12 13.67 -18.12 -0.45
C ILE A 12 14.73 -19.15 -0.01
N ALA A 13 15.68 -19.52 -0.87
CA ALA A 13 16.74 -20.46 -0.51
C ALA A 13 17.57 -19.99 0.70
N GLU A 14 17.77 -18.68 0.85
CA GLU A 14 18.61 -18.08 1.89
C GLU A 14 17.85 -17.86 3.22
N TYR A 15 16.59 -17.43 3.16
CA TYR A 15 15.86 -16.93 4.34
C TYR A 15 14.64 -17.77 4.74
N PHE A 16 14.29 -18.79 3.97
CA PHE A 16 13.17 -19.66 4.32
C PHE A 16 13.43 -20.42 5.62
N ARG A 17 12.53 -20.23 6.57
CA ARG A 17 12.49 -20.98 7.83
C ARG A 17 11.06 -21.43 8.04
N TRP A 18 10.85 -22.73 8.16
CA TRP A 18 9.51 -23.33 8.20
C TRP A 18 8.62 -22.70 9.28
N SER A 19 9.13 -22.56 10.50
CA SER A 19 8.38 -21.97 11.62
C SER A 19 7.94 -20.53 11.34
N ILE A 20 8.85 -19.70 10.82
CA ILE A 20 8.56 -18.31 10.48
C ILE A 20 7.53 -18.24 9.36
N TYR A 21 7.77 -18.94 8.26
CA TYR A 21 6.90 -18.86 7.08
C TYR A 21 5.51 -19.41 7.34
N LEU A 22 5.41 -20.54 8.05
CA LEU A 22 4.12 -21.11 8.44
C LEU A 22 3.34 -20.15 9.32
N PHE A 23 3.97 -19.58 10.36
CA PHE A 23 3.33 -18.59 11.23
C PHE A 23 2.86 -17.37 10.43
N THR A 24 3.72 -16.81 9.59
CA THR A 24 3.39 -15.62 8.78
C THR A 24 2.38 -15.90 7.67
N ALA A 25 2.17 -17.16 7.27
CA ALA A 25 1.13 -17.55 6.33
C ALA A 25 -0.23 -17.74 7.03
N LEU A 26 -0.23 -18.26 8.26
CA LEU A 26 -1.45 -18.43 9.07
C LEU A 26 -1.97 -17.10 9.64
N TRP A 27 -1.07 -16.17 9.95
CA TRP A 27 -1.44 -14.89 10.54
C TRP A 27 -2.40 -14.04 9.67
N PRO A 28 -2.18 -13.88 8.34
CA PRO A 28 -3.15 -13.29 7.44
C PRO A 28 -4.53 -13.93 7.52
N VAL A 29 -4.62 -15.27 7.63
CA VAL A 29 -5.91 -15.97 7.75
C VAL A 29 -6.68 -15.46 8.98
N VAL A 30 -5.99 -15.25 10.10
CA VAL A 30 -6.60 -14.73 11.33
C VAL A 30 -7.12 -13.31 11.13
N ILE A 31 -6.28 -12.39 10.63
CA ILE A 31 -6.70 -10.98 10.48
C ILE A 31 -7.78 -10.80 9.41
N PHE A 32 -7.77 -11.58 8.32
CA PHE A 32 -8.84 -11.58 7.33
C PHE A 32 -10.13 -12.14 7.93
N SER A 33 -10.04 -13.26 8.66
CA SER A 33 -11.22 -13.86 9.31
C SER A 33 -11.86 -12.86 10.26
N ILE A 34 -11.08 -12.21 11.12
CA ILE A 34 -11.58 -11.18 12.04
C ILE A 34 -12.23 -10.02 11.26
N ASN A 35 -11.53 -9.47 10.26
CA ASN A 35 -12.03 -8.30 9.55
C ASN A 35 -13.33 -8.57 8.77
N TYR A 36 -13.37 -9.66 8.00
CA TYR A 36 -14.50 -9.96 7.13
C TYR A 36 -15.66 -10.67 7.83
N SER A 37 -15.43 -11.35 8.97
CA SER A 37 -16.54 -11.95 9.75
C SER A 37 -17.22 -10.98 10.70
N LEU A 38 -16.46 -10.02 11.25
CA LEU A 38 -16.98 -9.07 12.24
C LEU A 38 -17.22 -7.67 11.66
N ASP A 39 -16.95 -7.47 10.36
CA ASP A 39 -16.97 -6.16 9.71
C ASP A 39 -16.13 -5.13 10.50
N PHE A 40 -14.93 -5.55 10.92
CA PHE A 40 -14.20 -4.85 11.99
C PHE A 40 -13.77 -3.43 11.59
N GLU A 41 -13.24 -3.26 10.38
CA GLU A 41 -12.83 -1.94 9.90
C GLU A 41 -14.04 -1.02 9.67
N ASP A 42 -14.94 -1.41 8.77
CA ASP A 42 -16.05 -0.57 8.30
C ASP A 42 -17.10 -0.39 9.41
N GLY A 43 -17.40 -1.43 10.18
CA GLY A 43 -18.42 -1.43 11.22
C GLY A 43 -17.97 -0.83 12.56
N LEU A 44 -16.69 -1.00 12.96
CA LEU A 44 -16.21 -0.55 14.27
C LEU A 44 -15.22 0.62 14.19
N VAL A 45 -14.19 0.54 13.34
CA VAL A 45 -13.12 1.54 13.35
C VAL A 45 -13.56 2.83 12.66
N ASP A 46 -14.20 2.72 11.49
CA ASP A 46 -14.63 3.87 10.69
C ASP A 46 -15.82 4.63 11.30
N THR A 47 -16.67 3.95 12.07
CA THR A 47 -17.85 4.52 12.71
C THR A 47 -17.53 5.37 13.96
N LEU A 48 -16.31 5.28 14.50
CA LEU A 48 -15.93 6.03 15.70
C LEU A 48 -16.09 7.55 15.51
N PRO A 49 -16.72 8.26 16.46
CA PRO A 49 -17.13 9.64 16.26
C PRO A 49 -15.96 10.62 16.33
N THR A 50 -15.02 10.43 17.26
CA THR A 50 -13.94 11.39 17.47
C THR A 50 -12.68 11.07 16.66
N TYR A 51 -11.96 12.11 16.24
CA TYR A 51 -10.68 11.96 15.55
C TYR A 51 -9.65 11.18 16.38
N GLY A 52 -9.56 11.47 17.69
CA GLY A 52 -8.62 10.78 18.58
C GLY A 52 -8.88 9.28 18.70
N GLN A 53 -10.15 8.87 18.84
CA GLN A 53 -10.52 7.45 18.88
C GLN A 53 -10.18 6.74 17.57
N ARG A 54 -10.49 7.37 16.42
CA ARG A 54 -10.11 6.82 15.10
C ARG A 54 -8.60 6.69 14.95
N LEU A 55 -7.86 7.72 15.33
CA LEU A 55 -6.40 7.73 15.24
C LEU A 55 -5.80 6.56 16.03
N VAL A 56 -6.18 6.40 17.30
CA VAL A 56 -5.69 5.28 18.14
C VAL A 56 -6.11 3.93 17.56
N SER A 57 -7.35 3.81 17.10
CA SER A 57 -7.88 2.56 16.55
C SER A 57 -7.17 2.17 15.26
N PHE A 58 -6.92 3.11 14.34
CA PHE A 58 -6.14 2.84 13.13
C PHE A 58 -4.66 2.55 13.41
N ILE A 59 -4.06 3.16 14.45
CA ILE A 59 -2.71 2.78 14.90
C ILE A 59 -2.72 1.30 15.26
N LEU A 60 -3.64 0.85 16.12
CA LEU A 60 -3.72 -0.55 16.55
C LEU A 60 -4.05 -1.48 15.38
N PHE A 61 -5.01 -1.10 14.55
CA PHE A 61 -5.48 -1.87 13.40
C PHE A 61 -4.37 -2.18 12.40
N HIS A 62 -3.47 -1.23 12.12
CA HIS A 62 -2.33 -1.48 11.25
C HIS A 62 -1.10 -2.01 12.01
N PHE A 63 -0.91 -1.64 13.28
CA PHE A 63 0.23 -2.09 14.08
C PHE A 63 0.14 -3.57 14.45
N ILE A 64 -1.03 -4.09 14.79
CA ILE A 64 -1.21 -5.50 15.17
C ILE A 64 -0.79 -6.47 14.03
N PRO A 65 -1.22 -6.27 12.77
CA PRO A 65 -0.73 -7.03 11.62
C PRO A 65 0.80 -7.07 11.48
N PHE A 66 1.49 -6.02 11.92
CA PHE A 66 2.96 -5.96 11.93
C PHE A 66 3.57 -6.61 13.17
N ALA A 67 3.11 -6.20 14.36
CA ALA A 67 3.77 -6.44 15.63
C ALA A 67 3.80 -7.94 15.98
N VAL A 68 2.72 -8.66 15.68
CA VAL A 68 2.61 -10.10 15.95
C VAL A 68 3.65 -10.91 15.17
N PRO A 69 3.71 -10.85 13.83
CA PRO A 69 4.76 -11.52 13.07
C PRO A 69 6.16 -10.95 13.35
N ALA A 70 6.28 -9.64 13.59
CA ALA A 70 7.56 -9.03 13.95
C ALA A 70 8.14 -9.61 15.26
N ALA A 71 7.32 -9.74 16.31
CA ALA A 71 7.73 -10.30 17.59
C ALA A 71 8.08 -11.79 17.46
N PHE A 72 7.27 -12.55 16.72
CA PHE A 72 7.56 -13.96 16.44
C PHE A 72 8.90 -14.13 15.74
N ILE A 73 9.19 -13.33 14.72
CA ILE A 73 10.46 -13.37 13.99
C ILE A 73 11.63 -12.93 14.87
N ALA A 74 11.48 -11.84 15.63
CA ALA A 74 12.54 -11.34 16.51
C ALA A 74 12.95 -12.38 17.56
N TYR A 75 11.97 -13.11 18.12
CA TYR A 75 12.22 -14.22 19.04
C TYR A 75 12.99 -15.37 18.34
N HIS A 76 12.53 -15.82 17.17
CA HIS A 76 13.16 -16.94 16.44
C HIS A 76 14.53 -16.62 15.82
N THR A 77 14.88 -15.34 15.74
CA THR A 77 16.16 -14.86 15.20
C THR A 77 17.10 -14.33 16.30
N ASN A 78 16.70 -14.39 17.58
CA ASN A 78 17.42 -13.79 18.71
C ASN A 78 17.82 -12.33 18.46
N SER A 79 16.92 -11.58 17.80
CA SER A 79 17.20 -10.23 17.34
C SER A 79 17.10 -9.23 18.49
N LYS A 80 18.03 -8.27 18.54
CA LYS A 80 17.99 -7.12 19.45
C LYS A 80 17.15 -5.95 18.89
N LEU A 81 16.30 -6.23 17.90
CA LEU A 81 15.48 -5.25 17.19
C LEU A 81 14.74 -4.30 18.14
N PHE A 82 14.05 -4.85 19.14
CA PHE A 82 13.24 -4.08 20.07
C PHE A 82 14.04 -3.28 21.11
N SER A 83 15.37 -3.47 21.18
CA SER A 83 16.24 -2.60 21.97
C SER A 83 16.63 -1.32 21.21
N SER A 84 16.41 -1.27 19.89
CA SER A 84 16.83 -0.12 19.07
C SER A 84 15.84 1.04 19.18
N ARG A 85 16.32 2.18 19.70
CA ARG A 85 15.56 3.44 19.71
C ARG A 85 15.22 3.92 18.31
N GLU A 86 16.12 3.71 17.35
CA GLU A 86 15.91 4.09 15.95
C GLU A 86 14.78 3.28 15.32
N PHE A 87 14.71 1.97 15.61
CA PHE A 87 13.61 1.13 15.16
C PHE A 87 12.26 1.64 15.66
N TRP A 88 12.13 1.87 16.97
CA TRP A 88 10.88 2.36 17.55
C TRP A 88 10.48 3.74 17.05
N ALA A 89 11.42 4.67 16.87
CA ALA A 89 11.11 5.98 16.31
C ALA A 89 10.51 5.89 14.90
N LYS A 90 11.06 5.02 14.05
CA LYS A 90 10.53 4.78 12.69
C LYS A 90 9.19 4.06 12.71
N ILE A 91 9.02 3.05 13.57
CA ILE A 91 7.77 2.30 13.72
C ILE A 91 6.64 3.22 14.18
N LEU A 92 6.89 4.05 15.20
CA LEU A 92 5.92 5.05 15.66
C LEU A 92 5.53 5.99 14.53
N LEU A 93 6.52 6.46 13.74
CA LEU A 93 6.24 7.31 12.59
C LEU A 93 5.37 6.60 11.54
N VAL A 94 5.70 5.36 11.14
CA VAL A 94 4.95 4.55 10.16
C VAL A 94 3.48 4.44 10.55
N PHE A 95 3.20 3.99 11.77
CA PHE A 95 1.82 3.73 12.18
C PHE A 95 1.06 5.02 12.48
N PHE A 96 1.74 6.06 12.97
CA PHE A 96 1.12 7.38 13.07
C PHE A 96 0.72 7.91 11.69
N MET A 97 1.58 7.80 10.67
CA MET A 97 1.28 8.27 9.32
C MET A 97 0.12 7.50 8.69
N LEU A 98 0.10 6.16 8.78
CA LEU A 98 -1.02 5.35 8.29
C LEU A 98 -2.32 5.73 8.99
N ALA A 99 -2.30 5.84 10.32
CA ALA A 99 -3.48 6.14 11.09
C ALA A 99 -3.98 7.56 10.90
N ALA A 100 -3.07 8.54 10.81
CA ALA A 100 -3.44 9.92 10.53
C ALA A 100 -4.03 10.02 9.11
N TYR A 101 -3.46 9.34 8.11
CA TYR A 101 -4.00 9.34 6.75
C TYR A 101 -5.43 8.77 6.68
N ARG A 102 -5.73 7.71 7.46
CA ARG A 102 -7.06 7.08 7.52
C ARG A 102 -8.05 7.82 8.43
N SER A 103 -7.62 8.37 9.56
CA SER A 103 -8.50 8.99 10.58
C SER A 103 -8.96 10.40 10.23
N LEU A 104 -8.22 11.08 9.36
CA LEU A 104 -8.51 12.42 8.87
C LEU A 104 -9.76 12.41 7.97
N ARG A 105 -10.92 12.72 8.54
CA ARG A 105 -12.15 13.04 7.81
C ARG A 105 -12.07 14.44 7.20
N LEU A 106 -11.05 14.66 6.38
CA LEU A 106 -10.87 15.93 5.68
C LEU A 106 -12.04 16.22 4.73
N TYR A 107 -12.83 15.21 4.35
CA TYR A 107 -14.01 15.36 3.52
C TYR A 107 -15.02 16.35 4.11
N ASP A 108 -15.41 16.14 5.38
CA ASP A 108 -16.44 16.96 6.03
C ASP A 108 -15.98 18.43 6.12
N PHE A 109 -14.73 18.64 6.53
CA PHE A 109 -14.13 19.98 6.60
C PHE A 109 -13.97 20.62 5.22
N PHE A 110 -13.49 19.86 4.23
CA PHE A 110 -13.24 20.34 2.87
C PHE A 110 -14.54 20.70 2.14
N CYS A 111 -15.60 19.92 2.32
CA CYS A 111 -16.89 20.21 1.70
C CYS A 111 -17.66 21.33 2.39
N TRP A 112 -17.58 21.40 3.72
CA TRP A 112 -18.21 22.50 4.45
C TRP A 112 -17.55 23.86 4.16
N SER A 113 -16.22 23.90 4.05
CA SER A 113 -15.49 25.15 3.84
C SER A 113 -15.54 25.70 2.42
N SER A 114 -15.72 24.83 1.42
CA SER A 114 -15.49 25.21 0.03
C SER A 114 -16.76 25.55 -0.76
N MET A 115 -17.95 25.09 -0.34
CA MET A 115 -19.21 25.22 -1.12
C MET A 115 -19.04 24.84 -2.61
N ILE A 116 -18.05 24.00 -2.93
CA ILE A 116 -17.67 23.67 -4.31
C ILE A 116 -18.69 22.69 -4.90
N ASN A 117 -19.23 23.02 -6.07
CA ASN A 117 -19.95 22.07 -6.91
C ASN A 117 -19.04 20.86 -7.23
N GLY A 118 -19.48 19.66 -6.89
CA GLY A 118 -18.66 18.44 -7.02
C GLY A 118 -17.57 18.29 -5.97
N CYS A 119 -17.82 18.73 -4.74
CA CYS A 119 -16.87 18.58 -3.63
C CYS A 119 -16.29 17.16 -3.50
N LEU A 120 -17.11 16.12 -3.63
CA LEU A 120 -16.66 14.73 -3.55
C LEU A 120 -15.54 14.41 -4.55
N TYR A 121 -15.66 14.91 -5.78
CA TYR A 121 -14.66 14.71 -6.82
C TYR A 121 -13.35 15.41 -6.46
N TRP A 122 -13.42 16.71 -6.12
CA TRP A 122 -12.24 17.48 -5.75
C TRP A 122 -11.57 16.95 -4.49
N PHE A 123 -12.33 16.57 -3.48
CA PHE A 123 -11.81 15.94 -2.28
C PHE A 123 -11.03 14.67 -2.61
N ARG A 124 -11.58 13.78 -3.43
CA ARG A 124 -10.89 12.53 -3.82
C ARG A 124 -9.63 12.78 -4.64
N VAL A 125 -9.61 13.80 -5.49
CA VAL A 125 -8.41 14.21 -6.25
C VAL A 125 -7.35 14.80 -5.31
N PHE A 126 -7.71 15.81 -4.50
CA PHE A 126 -6.76 16.52 -3.65
C PHE A 126 -6.25 15.68 -2.48
N SER A 127 -7.11 14.87 -1.84
CA SER A 127 -6.70 14.00 -0.73
C SER A 127 -5.57 13.04 -1.11
N ARG A 128 -5.54 12.56 -2.36
CA ARG A 128 -4.46 11.71 -2.88
C ARG A 128 -3.13 12.45 -3.01
N TYR A 129 -3.15 13.70 -3.46
CA TYR A 129 -1.95 14.56 -3.48
C TYR A 129 -1.49 14.95 -2.08
N ILE A 130 -2.43 15.21 -1.16
CA ILE A 130 -2.11 15.47 0.25
C ILE A 130 -1.49 14.23 0.89
N GLY A 131 -2.00 13.04 0.57
CA GLY A 131 -1.44 11.76 0.99
C GLY A 131 0.04 11.61 0.61
N LEU A 132 0.42 12.02 -0.61
CA LEU A 132 1.82 12.06 -1.03
C LEU A 132 2.67 12.93 -0.09
N LEU A 133 2.24 14.15 0.18
CA LEU A 133 2.99 15.07 1.06
C LEU A 133 3.07 14.54 2.49
N MET A 134 1.97 13.94 2.97
CA MET A 134 1.88 13.32 4.27
C MET A 134 2.82 12.14 4.42
N PHE A 135 3.06 11.37 3.35
CA PHE A 135 4.06 10.31 3.36
C PHE A 135 5.47 10.84 3.13
N LEU A 136 5.68 11.77 2.20
CA LEU A 136 7.01 12.19 1.79
C LEU A 136 7.70 13.08 2.83
N LEU A 137 7.01 14.10 3.36
CA LEU A 137 7.64 15.12 4.21
C LEU A 137 8.18 14.57 5.54
N PRO A 138 7.43 13.75 6.31
CA PRO A 138 7.95 13.21 7.57
C PRO A 138 9.13 12.26 7.36
N LEU A 139 9.17 11.55 6.23
CA LEU A 139 10.25 10.61 5.91
C LEU A 139 11.56 11.33 5.55
N LEU A 140 11.52 12.59 5.11
CA LEU A 140 12.73 13.40 4.89
C LEU A 140 13.54 13.61 6.19
N VAL A 141 12.89 13.58 7.36
CA VAL A 141 13.56 13.68 8.67
C VAL A 141 14.56 12.54 8.86
N PHE A 142 14.18 11.32 8.47
CA PHE A 142 15.01 10.12 8.59
C PHE A 142 15.99 9.92 7.43
N TYR A 143 15.77 10.60 6.30
CA TYR A 143 16.64 10.41 5.14
C TYR A 143 18.11 10.76 5.42
N ARG A 144 18.38 11.71 6.33
CA ARG A 144 19.75 12.06 6.72
C ARG A 144 20.52 10.89 7.34
N THR A 145 19.86 10.00 8.08
CA THR A 145 20.48 8.80 8.64
C THR A 145 20.45 7.64 7.65
N ASP A 146 19.33 7.49 6.93
CA ASP A 146 19.12 6.36 6.01
C ASP A 146 19.97 6.41 4.75
N LYS A 147 20.28 7.60 4.23
CA LYS A 147 21.11 7.77 3.02
C LYS A 147 22.49 7.13 3.12
N LYS A 148 22.98 6.83 4.32
CA LYS A 148 24.27 6.13 4.52
C LYS A 148 24.21 4.66 4.11
N TYR A 149 23.01 4.09 4.01
CA TYR A 149 22.78 2.66 3.78
C TYR A 149 21.98 2.39 2.50
N LEU A 150 21.53 3.44 1.81
CA LEU A 150 20.68 3.34 0.61
C LEU A 150 21.45 3.85 -0.60
N LYS A 151 21.30 3.16 -1.74
CA LYS A 151 21.91 3.61 -3.01
C LYS A 151 21.30 4.88 -3.58
N SER A 152 20.00 5.09 -3.34
CA SER A 152 19.24 6.24 -3.83
C SER A 152 18.23 6.71 -2.79
N PHE A 153 17.48 7.77 -3.08
CA PHE A 153 16.44 8.28 -2.20
C PHE A 153 15.29 7.27 -2.07
N TYR A 154 15.36 6.42 -1.05
CA TYR A 154 14.39 5.33 -0.77
C TYR A 154 14.03 4.49 -2.02
N GLY A 155 15.04 4.17 -2.85
CA GLY A 155 14.86 3.35 -4.05
C GLY A 155 14.24 4.06 -5.26
N MET A 156 14.08 5.40 -5.20
CA MET A 156 13.66 6.21 -6.35
C MET A 156 14.82 6.46 -7.30
N ASP A 157 15.13 5.44 -8.10
CA ASP A 157 16.16 5.49 -9.14
C ASP A 157 15.57 5.00 -10.47
N LEU A 158 14.96 5.91 -11.25
CA LEU A 158 14.19 5.54 -12.43
C LEU A 158 15.09 5.40 -13.66
N HIS A 159 15.28 4.15 -14.10
CA HIS A 159 15.96 3.85 -15.36
C HIS A 159 15.22 2.74 -16.12
N PHE A 160 15.29 2.70 -17.45
CA PHE A 160 14.60 1.67 -18.24
C PHE A 160 14.99 0.24 -17.82
N SER A 161 16.26 0.03 -17.46
CA SER A 161 16.76 -1.24 -16.92
C SER A 161 16.03 -1.69 -15.64
N SER A 162 15.59 -0.74 -14.80
CA SER A 162 14.89 -1.02 -13.54
C SER A 162 13.48 -1.60 -13.74
N ILE A 163 12.85 -1.30 -14.89
CA ILE A 163 11.45 -1.67 -15.16
C ILE A 163 11.30 -2.71 -16.28
N ARG A 164 12.27 -2.83 -17.19
CA ARG A 164 12.20 -3.72 -18.37
C ARG A 164 11.85 -5.17 -18.00
N SER A 165 12.40 -5.66 -16.89
CA SER A 165 12.18 -7.03 -16.44
C SER A 165 10.75 -7.32 -15.96
N TYR A 166 9.97 -6.28 -15.68
CA TYR A 166 8.60 -6.32 -15.13
C TYR A 166 7.52 -6.29 -16.22
N PHE A 167 7.80 -5.84 -17.45
CA PHE A 167 6.80 -5.84 -18.53
C PHE A 167 6.12 -7.20 -18.77
N PRO A 168 6.83 -8.35 -18.77
CA PRO A 168 6.17 -9.65 -18.90
C PRO A 168 5.21 -9.95 -17.73
N LEU A 169 5.58 -9.56 -16.51
CA LEU A 169 4.71 -9.72 -15.34
C LEU A 169 3.48 -8.83 -15.45
N LEU A 170 3.65 -7.59 -15.93
CA LEU A 170 2.55 -6.68 -16.17
C LEU A 170 1.58 -7.23 -17.24
N GLY A 171 2.11 -7.85 -18.30
CA GLY A 171 1.29 -8.54 -19.31
C GLY A 171 0.51 -9.73 -18.73
N ILE A 172 1.12 -10.52 -17.85
CA ILE A 172 0.41 -11.60 -17.13
C ILE A 172 -0.70 -11.02 -16.24
N MET A 173 -0.42 -9.94 -15.50
CA MET A 173 -1.44 -9.26 -14.70
C MET A 173 -2.58 -8.72 -15.56
N ALA A 174 -2.29 -8.17 -16.74
CA ALA A 174 -3.32 -7.71 -17.67
C ALA A 174 -4.28 -8.84 -18.06
N VAL A 175 -3.75 -10.02 -18.42
CA VAL A 175 -4.57 -11.19 -18.77
C VAL A 175 -5.40 -11.67 -17.58
N ILE A 176 -4.80 -11.76 -16.39
CA ILE A 176 -5.51 -12.19 -15.18
C ILE A 176 -6.65 -11.22 -14.83
N ILE A 177 -6.39 -9.92 -14.88
CA ILE A 177 -7.39 -8.89 -14.57
C ILE A 177 -8.48 -8.85 -15.63
N PHE A 178 -8.13 -9.01 -16.91
CA PHE A 178 -9.12 -9.12 -17.98
C PHE A 178 -10.06 -10.31 -17.76
N ILE A 179 -9.52 -11.50 -17.47
CA ILE A 179 -10.32 -12.68 -17.15
C ILE A 179 -11.17 -12.42 -15.90
N ALA A 180 -10.61 -11.83 -14.85
CA ALA A 180 -11.33 -11.49 -13.63
C ALA A 180 -12.49 -10.52 -13.91
N ALA A 181 -12.29 -9.51 -14.77
CA ALA A 181 -13.33 -8.58 -15.16
C ALA A 181 -14.48 -9.26 -15.91
N LEU A 182 -14.22 -10.34 -16.65
CA LEU A 182 -15.28 -11.10 -17.33
C LEU A 182 -16.12 -11.98 -16.40
N VAL A 183 -15.60 -12.36 -15.23
CA VAL A 183 -16.23 -13.39 -14.36
C VAL A 183 -16.58 -12.90 -12.96
N SER A 184 -16.10 -11.74 -12.53
CA SER A 184 -16.23 -11.24 -11.16
C SER A 184 -17.16 -10.03 -11.09
N ASP A 185 -18.36 -10.25 -10.56
CA ASP A 185 -19.34 -9.18 -10.29
C ASP A 185 -18.80 -8.17 -9.25
N ASP A 186 -18.02 -8.64 -8.28
CA ASP A 186 -17.38 -7.77 -7.28
C ASP A 186 -16.39 -6.80 -7.92
N LEU A 187 -15.68 -7.21 -8.96
CA LEU A 187 -14.74 -6.34 -9.66
C LEU A 187 -15.49 -5.30 -10.50
N GLN A 188 -16.50 -5.72 -11.25
CA GLN A 188 -17.34 -4.85 -12.10
C GLN A 188 -18.15 -3.82 -11.29
N SER A 189 -18.58 -4.18 -10.07
CA SER A 189 -19.31 -3.25 -9.20
C SER A 189 -18.39 -2.25 -8.50
N TYR A 190 -17.11 -2.59 -8.32
CA TYR A 190 -16.14 -1.73 -7.65
C TYR A 190 -15.38 -0.81 -8.63
N TYR A 191 -14.97 -1.33 -9.79
CA TYR A 191 -14.23 -0.58 -10.81
C TYR A 191 -15.15 -0.17 -11.97
N PRO A 192 -14.87 0.96 -12.66
CA PRO A 192 -13.81 1.93 -12.39
C PRO A 192 -14.11 2.79 -11.16
N VAL A 193 -13.09 3.04 -10.31
CA VAL A 193 -13.21 3.89 -9.11
C VAL A 193 -13.60 5.31 -9.50
N TYR A 194 -13.25 5.76 -10.72
CA TYR A 194 -13.69 7.04 -11.26
C TYR A 194 -15.22 7.23 -11.20
N ASN A 195 -16.02 6.20 -11.48
CA ASN A 195 -17.49 6.34 -11.50
C ASN A 195 -18.05 6.69 -10.11
N ARG A 196 -17.44 6.13 -9.06
CA ARG A 196 -17.83 6.38 -7.67
C ARG A 196 -17.24 7.69 -7.12
N SER A 197 -16.38 8.38 -7.90
CA SER A 197 -15.68 9.59 -7.45
C SER A 197 -16.52 10.86 -7.46
N GLY A 198 -17.71 10.83 -8.07
CA GLY A 198 -18.48 12.04 -8.38
C GLY A 198 -17.99 12.78 -9.63
N GLY A 199 -16.93 12.29 -10.28
CA GLY A 199 -16.37 12.85 -11.52
C GLY A 199 -17.38 12.94 -12.68
N PRO A 200 -18.16 11.89 -12.99
CA PRO A 200 -19.18 11.95 -14.05
C PRO A 200 -20.19 13.08 -13.83
N ASN A 201 -20.75 13.18 -12.61
CA ASN A 201 -21.71 14.22 -12.26
C ASN A 201 -21.08 15.62 -12.29
N TYR A 202 -19.83 15.75 -11.82
CA TYR A 202 -19.10 17.02 -11.91
C TYR A 202 -18.88 17.47 -13.35
N ALA A 203 -18.53 16.54 -14.26
CA ALA A 203 -18.35 16.84 -15.67
C ALA A 203 -19.63 17.36 -16.33
N VAL A 204 -20.76 16.67 -16.11
CA VAL A 204 -22.08 17.04 -16.63
C VAL A 204 -22.52 18.41 -16.09
N ASN A 205 -22.47 18.59 -14.77
CA ASN A 205 -22.97 19.81 -14.11
C ASN A 205 -22.19 21.08 -14.50
N ASN A 206 -20.93 20.94 -14.93
CA ASN A 206 -20.08 22.06 -15.33
C ASN A 206 -19.86 22.16 -16.84
N ASN A 207 -20.55 21.35 -17.65
CA ASN A 207 -20.35 21.27 -19.11
C ASN A 207 -18.88 21.02 -19.51
N ILE A 208 -18.17 20.19 -18.73
CA ILE A 208 -16.77 19.83 -18.97
C ILE A 208 -16.74 18.47 -19.70
N PRO A 209 -15.93 18.31 -20.77
CA PRO A 209 -15.71 17.00 -21.37
C PRO A 209 -15.19 15.99 -20.34
N GLN A 210 -15.87 14.85 -20.21
CA GLN A 210 -15.59 13.82 -19.19
C GLN A 210 -14.13 13.33 -19.20
N TRP A 211 -13.47 13.31 -20.36
CA TRP A 211 -12.07 12.88 -20.44
C TRP A 211 -11.13 13.75 -19.59
N LYS A 212 -11.46 15.04 -19.36
CA LYS A 212 -10.66 15.93 -18.51
C LYS A 212 -10.75 15.54 -17.04
N THR A 213 -11.95 15.18 -16.58
CA THR A 213 -12.17 14.75 -15.19
C THR A 213 -11.61 13.34 -14.95
N VAL A 214 -11.67 12.46 -15.96
CA VAL A 214 -10.97 11.17 -15.94
C VAL A 214 -9.46 11.40 -15.85
N LEU A 215 -8.86 12.19 -16.74
CA LEU A 215 -7.41 12.43 -16.76
C LEU A 215 -6.88 12.99 -15.43
N LEU A 216 -7.58 13.97 -14.85
CA LEU A 216 -7.20 14.52 -13.56
C LEU A 216 -7.35 13.49 -12.43
N PHE A 217 -8.43 12.71 -12.43
CA PHE A 217 -8.64 11.66 -11.44
C PHE A 217 -7.57 10.57 -11.53
N GLU A 218 -7.32 10.04 -12.73
CA GLU A 218 -6.33 9.00 -12.99
C GLU A 218 -4.92 9.49 -12.66
N SER A 219 -4.59 10.75 -12.96
CA SER A 219 -3.28 11.29 -12.56
C SER A 219 -3.14 11.32 -11.03
N SER A 220 -4.15 11.79 -10.30
CA SER A 220 -4.13 11.76 -8.82
C SER A 220 -4.05 10.34 -8.27
N TYR A 221 -4.69 9.37 -8.95
CA TYR A 221 -4.68 7.98 -8.56
C TYR A 221 -3.29 7.35 -8.75
N LEU A 222 -2.64 7.66 -9.88
CA LEU A 222 -1.26 7.28 -10.14
C LEU A 222 -0.28 7.81 -9.08
N PHE A 223 -0.45 9.06 -8.65
CA PHE A 223 0.36 9.63 -7.56
C PHE A 223 0.11 8.93 -6.21
N ASN A 224 -1.12 8.48 -5.95
CA ASN A 224 -1.41 7.70 -4.75
C ASN A 224 -0.65 6.36 -4.74
N PHE A 225 -0.54 5.69 -5.90
CA PHE A 225 0.29 4.49 -6.03
C PHE A 225 1.77 4.78 -5.82
N LEU A 226 2.29 5.88 -6.37
CA LEU A 226 3.69 6.27 -6.14
C LEU A 226 3.96 6.52 -4.66
N SER A 227 3.05 7.20 -3.97
CA SER A 227 3.12 7.46 -2.53
C SER A 227 3.13 6.16 -1.72
N THR A 228 2.27 5.22 -2.11
CA THR A 228 2.16 3.90 -1.49
C THR A 228 3.44 3.10 -1.67
N GLU A 229 4.01 3.06 -2.87
CA GLU A 229 5.29 2.39 -3.11
C GLU A 229 6.45 3.06 -2.38
N PHE A 230 6.51 4.38 -2.39
CA PHE A 230 7.52 5.12 -1.65
C PHE A 230 7.45 4.81 -0.15
N PHE A 231 6.25 4.77 0.42
CA PHE A 231 6.04 4.46 1.83
C PHE A 231 6.37 2.99 2.17
N PHE A 232 5.71 2.03 1.51
CA PHE A 232 5.88 0.61 1.83
C PHE A 232 7.22 0.06 1.35
N ARG A 233 7.59 0.29 0.09
CA ARG A 233 8.80 -0.31 -0.50
C ARG A 233 10.02 0.55 -0.17
N GLY A 234 9.91 1.86 -0.34
CA GLY A 234 11.01 2.78 -0.08
C GLY A 234 11.38 2.86 1.41
N PHE A 235 10.44 3.27 2.27
CA PHE A 235 10.75 3.44 3.69
C PHE A 235 10.59 2.14 4.49
N PHE A 236 9.43 1.50 4.44
CA PHE A 236 9.13 0.37 5.32
C PHE A 236 9.97 -0.88 5.01
N ILE A 237 10.23 -1.16 3.73
CA ILE A 237 11.09 -2.28 3.34
C ILE A 237 12.57 -1.89 3.38
N LEU A 238 13.03 -0.87 2.63
CA LEU A 238 14.48 -0.60 2.55
C LEU A 238 15.03 0.02 3.86
N ALA A 239 14.36 1.03 4.40
CA ALA A 239 14.88 1.79 5.54
C ALA A 239 14.74 1.07 6.89
N LEU A 240 13.70 0.26 7.05
CA LEU A 240 13.49 -0.58 8.23
C LEU A 240 14.11 -1.98 8.05
N GLY A 241 14.25 -2.47 6.81
CA GLY A 241 14.94 -3.73 6.51
C GLY A 241 16.41 -3.74 6.92
N ARG A 242 17.10 -2.59 6.95
CA ARG A 242 18.46 -2.53 7.52
C ARG A 242 18.52 -2.80 9.02
N LEU A 243 17.42 -2.51 9.74
CA LEU A 243 17.33 -2.69 11.20
C LEU A 243 16.76 -4.06 11.55
N PHE A 244 15.73 -4.47 10.81
CA PHE A 244 14.99 -5.71 11.02
C PHE A 244 15.67 -6.92 10.39
N GLY A 245 16.36 -6.70 9.28
CA GLY A 245 16.87 -7.76 8.41
C GLY A 245 15.85 -8.16 7.32
N PRO A 246 16.21 -9.16 6.49
CA PRO A 246 15.48 -9.52 5.27
C PRO A 246 14.07 -10.06 5.52
N HIS A 247 13.79 -10.59 6.72
CA HIS A 247 12.45 -11.06 7.09
C HIS A 247 11.42 -9.92 7.26
N ILE A 248 11.82 -8.65 7.20
CA ILE A 248 10.91 -7.47 7.27
C ILE A 248 9.75 -7.55 6.28
N VAL A 249 9.96 -8.21 5.14
CA VAL A 249 8.95 -8.36 4.09
C VAL A 249 7.69 -9.05 4.60
N LEU A 250 7.82 -10.01 5.52
CA LEU A 250 6.70 -10.81 6.03
C LEU A 250 5.71 -9.97 6.87
N PRO A 251 6.12 -9.27 7.95
CA PRO A 251 5.21 -8.42 8.71
C PRO A 251 4.72 -7.22 7.88
N VAL A 252 5.55 -6.67 6.99
CA VAL A 252 5.12 -5.57 6.11
C VAL A 252 4.06 -6.01 5.11
N ALA A 253 4.13 -7.24 4.57
CA ALA A 253 3.08 -7.78 3.71
C ALA A 253 1.74 -7.91 4.45
N CYS A 254 1.75 -8.20 5.76
CA CYS A 254 0.52 -8.25 6.57
C CYS A 254 -0.09 -6.85 6.76
N VAL A 255 0.72 -5.81 6.96
CA VAL A 255 0.24 -4.41 6.99
C VAL A 255 -0.27 -3.99 5.62
N TYR A 256 0.44 -4.38 4.56
CA TYR A 256 0.03 -4.07 3.20
C TYR A 256 -1.34 -4.68 2.88
N ALA A 257 -1.63 -5.87 3.40
CA ALA A 257 -2.94 -6.48 3.28
C ALA A 257 -4.02 -5.74 4.07
N SER A 258 -3.73 -5.25 5.28
CA SER A 258 -4.72 -4.54 6.08
C SER A 258 -5.14 -3.20 5.50
N ILE A 259 -4.31 -2.54 4.67
CA ILE A 259 -4.75 -1.35 3.93
C ILE A 259 -5.61 -1.66 2.68
N HIS A 260 -5.78 -2.94 2.34
CA HIS A 260 -6.68 -3.40 1.26
C HIS A 260 -7.99 -3.97 1.79
N PHE A 261 -8.20 -3.98 3.10
CA PHE A 261 -9.52 -4.29 3.66
C PHE A 261 -10.55 -3.27 3.15
N GLY A 262 -11.78 -3.74 2.94
CA GLY A 262 -12.85 -2.99 2.23
C GLY A 262 -12.79 -3.05 0.69
N LYS A 263 -11.71 -3.56 0.09
CA LYS A 263 -11.65 -3.85 -1.36
C LYS A 263 -12.27 -5.22 -1.69
N PRO A 264 -12.57 -5.50 -2.98
CA PRO A 264 -13.01 -6.84 -3.40
C PRO A 264 -12.10 -7.92 -2.82
N PHE A 265 -12.70 -8.96 -2.22
CA PHE A 265 -11.96 -9.95 -1.42
C PHE A 265 -10.76 -10.57 -2.18
N PRO A 266 -10.85 -10.93 -3.48
CA PRO A 266 -9.69 -11.42 -4.23
C PRO A 266 -8.55 -10.41 -4.35
N GLU A 267 -8.86 -9.10 -4.45
CA GLU A 267 -7.85 -8.03 -4.47
C GLU A 267 -7.17 -7.92 -3.10
N ALA A 268 -7.96 -7.90 -2.02
CA ALA A 268 -7.43 -7.85 -0.67
C ALA A 268 -6.53 -9.07 -0.38
N LEU A 269 -6.99 -10.28 -0.71
CA LEU A 269 -6.22 -11.51 -0.48
C LEU A 269 -4.94 -11.54 -1.32
N SER A 270 -5.02 -11.19 -2.60
CA SER A 270 -3.85 -11.17 -3.50
C SER A 270 -2.82 -10.09 -3.13
N SER A 271 -3.23 -9.05 -2.40
CA SER A 271 -2.30 -8.03 -1.88
C SER A 271 -1.25 -8.59 -0.92
N ILE A 272 -1.49 -9.72 -0.22
CA ILE A 272 -0.47 -10.40 0.59
C ILE A 272 0.69 -10.84 -0.31
N SER A 273 0.36 -11.52 -1.40
CA SER A 273 1.33 -11.98 -2.41
C SER A 273 2.03 -10.80 -3.08
N GLY A 274 1.29 -9.74 -3.41
CA GLY A 274 1.87 -8.50 -3.95
C GLY A 274 2.82 -7.80 -2.97
N GLY A 275 2.44 -7.74 -1.69
CA GLY A 275 3.27 -7.21 -0.59
C GLY A 275 4.56 -8.00 -0.44
N TYR A 276 4.46 -9.33 -0.43
CA TYR A 276 5.60 -10.22 -0.29
C TYR A 276 6.53 -10.19 -1.51
N ILE A 277 6.01 -10.48 -2.70
CA ILE A 277 6.81 -10.60 -3.93
C ILE A 277 7.51 -9.27 -4.24
N LEU A 278 6.77 -8.15 -4.24
CA LEU A 278 7.35 -6.85 -4.53
C LEU A 278 8.30 -6.40 -3.42
N GLY A 279 8.01 -6.71 -2.16
CA GLY A 279 8.92 -6.43 -1.04
C GLY A 279 10.26 -7.15 -1.17
N VAL A 280 10.25 -8.45 -1.52
CA VAL A 280 11.48 -9.21 -1.79
C VAL A 280 12.25 -8.62 -2.96
N LEU A 281 11.56 -8.33 -4.07
CA LEU A 281 12.20 -7.74 -5.24
C LEU A 281 12.82 -6.39 -4.90
N THR A 282 12.12 -5.51 -4.19
CA THR A 282 12.66 -4.24 -3.71
C THR A 282 13.86 -4.43 -2.81
N LEU A 283 13.88 -5.39 -1.87
CA LEU A 283 15.07 -5.66 -1.06
C LEU A 283 16.29 -6.07 -1.90
N LYS A 284 16.09 -6.84 -2.98
CA LYS A 284 17.19 -7.34 -3.81
C LYS A 284 17.63 -6.33 -4.88
N THR A 285 16.73 -5.49 -5.38
CA THR A 285 17.04 -4.47 -6.40
C THR A 285 17.33 -3.10 -5.83
N GLU A 286 16.93 -2.84 -4.58
CA GLU A 286 16.92 -1.51 -3.93
C GLU A 286 16.22 -0.44 -4.77
N ASN A 287 15.14 -0.85 -5.45
CA ASN A 287 14.41 -0.01 -6.41
C ASN A 287 12.89 -0.23 -6.28
N ILE A 288 12.13 0.87 -6.25
CA ILE A 288 10.66 0.82 -6.09
C ILE A 288 9.89 0.82 -7.41
N TRP A 289 10.53 1.23 -8.52
CA TRP A 289 9.82 1.48 -9.78
C TRP A 289 9.22 0.21 -10.37
N GLY A 290 9.91 -0.92 -10.26
CA GLY A 290 9.34 -2.21 -10.69
C GLY A 290 8.02 -2.55 -9.98
N GLY A 291 7.95 -2.27 -8.66
CA GLY A 291 6.73 -2.41 -7.88
C GLY A 291 5.66 -1.41 -8.29
N PHE A 292 6.03 -0.13 -8.46
CA PHE A 292 5.14 0.92 -8.94
C PHE A 292 4.49 0.60 -10.27
N PHE A 293 5.26 0.16 -11.28
CA PHE A 293 4.71 -0.17 -12.59
C PHE A 293 3.75 -1.36 -12.52
N LEU A 294 4.03 -2.38 -11.70
CA LEU A 294 3.10 -3.48 -11.50
C LEU A 294 1.84 -3.06 -10.76
N HIS A 295 1.98 -2.27 -9.70
CA HIS A 295 0.85 -1.83 -8.88
C HIS A 295 -0.06 -0.86 -9.64
N ALA A 296 0.50 0.24 -10.15
CA ALA A 296 -0.24 1.23 -10.93
C ALA A 296 -0.76 0.63 -12.25
N GLY A 297 0.02 -0.21 -12.92
CA GLY A 297 -0.43 -0.88 -14.15
C GLY A 297 -1.57 -1.87 -13.90
N SER A 298 -1.55 -2.62 -12.80
CA SER A 298 -2.67 -3.49 -12.42
C SER A 298 -3.92 -2.68 -12.13
N ALA A 299 -3.80 -1.57 -11.38
CA ALA A 299 -4.92 -0.68 -11.13
C ALA A 299 -5.50 -0.08 -12.42
N PHE A 300 -4.63 0.35 -13.34
CA PHE A 300 -5.05 0.85 -14.65
C PHE A 300 -5.84 -0.21 -15.44
N PHE A 301 -5.41 -1.48 -15.44
CA PHE A 301 -6.16 -2.55 -16.10
C PHE A 301 -7.52 -2.81 -15.46
N MET A 302 -7.65 -2.65 -14.13
CA MET A 302 -8.96 -2.74 -13.47
C MET A 302 -9.88 -1.59 -13.87
N GLU A 303 -9.38 -0.34 -13.96
CA GLU A 303 -10.18 0.79 -14.46
C GLU A 303 -10.54 0.65 -15.95
N LEU A 304 -9.74 -0.08 -16.74
CA LEU A 304 -9.93 -0.23 -18.18
C LEU A 304 -10.87 -1.39 -18.56
N PHE A 305 -10.79 -2.52 -17.84
CA PHE A 305 -11.49 -3.75 -18.21
C PHE A 305 -12.83 -3.96 -17.49
N ALA A 306 -13.03 -3.34 -16.33
CA ALA A 306 -14.32 -3.33 -15.62
C ALA A 306 -15.22 -2.22 -16.18
#